data_AF-A0A1H3XJM0-F1
#
_entry.id   AF-A0A1H3XJM0-F1
#
_cell.length_a   1.000
_cell.length_b   1.000
_cell.length_c   1.000
_cell.angle_alpha   90.00
_cell.angle_beta   90.00
_cell.angle_gamma   90.00
#
_symmetry.space_group_name_H-M   'P 1'
#
loop_
_entity.id
_entity.type
_entity.pdbx_description
1 polymer ?
#
loop_
_entity_poly.entity_id
_entity_poly.type
_entity_poly.pdbx_seq_one_letter_code
_entity_poly.pdbx_strand_id
1 'polypeptide(L)'
;MKKITLLLMMFVASLSLNAQVFSEDFQSETTIPATWNIITSHANPDSNWSLFVDPQSGDQYANILYSDIDPMDEWLITPSIDMTSLSDAVLTVDLLMSNTWMITEAGADLFIKVSTDGGTTWTDEWVEEDYAGTIADFEWFTLNLPLTSYVNETDVKIAFNYVGNDGAQVSIDNVIVQAPASAAPMAAINPDPADGATVNLFDTGETGTTGQPLLAYEFSFELPAGSEAASSYTFDLGDDATVALFNTTLSSPGITLQGLAMNSTYYWRITSTNTAGSTIGSVWSFTTSGTLGLEDIKAEKVLEHFVNNNTLTINAENAIDQVEIYNMLGQSVKTVNPAQNSANVDLGDLNSGMFISKVTIEGKTQTFKFVK
;
A
#
# COMPACT_ATOMS: atom_id res chain seq x y z
N MET A 1 2.64 22.21 -18.42
CA MET A 1 2.63 21.24 -17.30
C MET A 1 1.21 21.19 -16.76
N LYS A 2 0.38 20.29 -17.32
CA LYS A 2 -1.00 20.10 -16.88
C LYS A 2 -0.94 19.41 -15.50
N LYS A 3 -1.61 20.01 -14.51
CA LYS A 3 -1.71 19.46 -13.15
C LYS A 3 -2.68 18.28 -13.19
N ILE A 4 -2.16 17.07 -13.10
CA ILE A 4 -2.95 15.88 -12.80
C ILE A 4 -3.43 16.04 -11.37
N THR A 5 -4.75 16.12 -11.19
CA THR A 5 -5.36 16.18 -9.86
C THR A 5 -5.43 14.73 -9.38
N LEU A 6 -4.46 14.33 -8.56
CA LEU A 6 -4.48 13.06 -7.85
C LEU A 6 -5.61 13.15 -6.83
N LEU A 7 -6.68 12.38 -7.04
CA LEU A 7 -7.76 12.22 -6.08
C LEU A 7 -7.17 11.43 -4.90
N LEU A 8 -6.84 12.13 -3.81
CA LEU A 8 -6.44 11.52 -2.56
C LEU A 8 -7.67 10.79 -2.00
N MET A 9 -7.78 9.49 -2.29
CA MET A 9 -8.71 8.60 -1.62
C MET A 9 -8.28 8.57 -0.16
N MET A 10 -9.03 9.29 0.68
CA MET A 10 -8.80 9.34 2.11
C MET A 10 -9.19 7.96 2.65
N PHE A 11 -8.22 7.05 2.71
CA PHE A 11 -8.34 5.75 3.35
C PHE A 11 -8.58 6.02 4.83
N VAL A 12 -9.82 5.95 5.26
CA VAL A 12 -10.14 5.90 6.69
C VAL A 12 -9.72 4.51 7.11
N ALA A 13 -8.48 4.38 7.59
CA ALA A 13 -8.05 3.17 8.27
C ALA A 13 -9.08 2.87 9.35
N SER A 14 -9.79 1.75 9.19
CA SER A 14 -10.64 1.18 10.22
C SER A 14 -9.72 0.83 11.39
N LEU A 15 -9.59 1.73 12.35
CA LEU A 15 -8.89 1.50 13.61
C LEU A 15 -9.69 0.49 14.42
N SER A 16 -9.59 -0.80 14.10
CA SER A 16 -9.77 -1.86 15.07
C SER A 16 -8.49 -1.91 15.91
N LEU A 17 -8.37 -0.97 16.84
CA LEU A 17 -7.32 -1.02 17.84
C LEU A 17 -7.74 -2.12 18.82
N ASN A 18 -7.06 -3.26 18.76
CA ASN A 18 -6.91 -4.07 19.96
C ASN A 18 -6.36 -3.14 21.07
N ALA A 19 -6.67 -3.43 22.34
CA ALA A 19 -6.15 -2.64 23.45
C ALA A 19 -4.62 -2.75 23.47
N GLN A 20 -3.95 -1.83 22.80
CA GLN A 20 -2.50 -1.77 22.63
C GLN A 20 -1.93 -0.93 23.76
N VAL A 21 -0.97 -1.50 24.49
CA VAL A 21 -0.33 -0.85 25.64
C VAL A 21 1.11 -0.45 25.34
N PHE A 22 1.71 -1.03 24.31
CA PHE A 22 3.07 -0.70 23.87
C PHE A 22 3.21 -0.94 22.36
N SER A 23 3.97 -0.08 21.70
CA SER A 23 4.40 -0.26 20.31
C SER A 23 5.69 0.51 20.07
N GLU A 24 6.58 -0.11 19.31
CA GLU A 24 7.81 0.47 18.80
C GLU A 24 8.04 -0.04 17.38
N ASP A 25 8.14 0.87 16.42
CA ASP A 25 8.41 0.58 15.00
C ASP A 25 9.81 1.06 14.57
N PHE A 26 10.56 1.71 15.47
CA PHE A 26 11.90 2.25 15.24
C PHE A 26 12.03 3.28 14.09
N GLN A 27 10.94 3.76 13.49
CA GLN A 27 10.96 4.61 12.28
C GLN A 27 11.14 6.11 12.54
N SER A 28 11.08 6.56 13.80
CA SER A 28 11.03 7.99 14.12
C SER A 28 12.35 8.59 14.63
N GLU A 29 13.40 7.79 14.74
CA GLU A 29 14.62 8.17 15.47
C GLU A 29 15.90 7.84 14.67
N THR A 30 17.03 8.44 15.06
CA THR A 30 18.34 8.11 14.47
C THR A 30 19.15 7.12 15.31
N THR A 31 18.61 6.71 16.45
CA THR A 31 19.16 5.70 17.37
C THR A 31 18.01 4.91 17.97
N ILE A 32 18.30 3.77 18.60
CA ILE A 32 17.29 3.09 19.44
C ILE A 32 16.76 4.12 20.46
N PRO A 33 15.43 4.19 20.69
CA PRO A 33 14.85 5.22 21.54
C PRO A 33 15.44 5.16 22.96
N ALA A 34 15.76 6.33 23.52
CA ALA A 34 16.45 6.45 24.80
C ALA A 34 15.66 5.91 26.02
N THR A 35 14.38 5.57 25.82
CA THR A 35 13.52 4.91 26.81
C THR A 35 13.85 3.42 26.94
N TRP A 36 14.44 2.82 25.91
CA TRP A 36 14.96 1.45 25.95
C TRP A 36 16.31 1.42 26.66
N ASN A 37 16.57 0.31 27.35
CA ASN A 37 17.84 0.09 28.04
C ASN A 37 18.67 -0.94 27.27
N ILE A 38 19.91 -0.59 26.95
CA ILE A 38 20.85 -1.47 26.26
C ILE A 38 21.95 -1.86 27.25
N ILE A 39 22.16 -3.17 27.43
CA ILE A 39 23.27 -3.68 28.22
C ILE A 39 24.22 -4.37 27.25
N THR A 40 25.47 -3.92 27.25
CA THR A 40 26.51 -4.44 26.37
C THR A 40 27.64 -5.09 27.14
N SER A 41 28.18 -6.15 26.58
CA SER A 41 29.32 -6.90 27.11
C SER A 41 30.49 -6.94 26.12
N HIS A 42 30.18 -6.93 24.82
CA HIS A 42 31.12 -7.05 23.72
C HIS A 42 31.81 -5.71 23.41
N ALA A 43 33.09 -5.75 23.04
CA ALA A 43 33.89 -4.54 22.78
C ALA A 43 33.63 -3.93 21.39
N ASN A 44 33.21 -4.75 20.42
CA ASN A 44 32.84 -4.27 19.09
C ASN A 44 31.42 -3.69 19.09
N PRO A 45 31.23 -2.41 18.71
CA PRO A 45 29.90 -1.78 18.64
C PRO A 45 28.93 -2.45 17.67
N ASP A 46 29.41 -3.11 16.61
CA ASP A 46 28.53 -3.83 15.67
C ASP A 46 27.86 -5.05 16.31
N SER A 47 28.49 -5.59 17.36
CA SER A 47 28.00 -6.67 18.21
C SER A 47 27.27 -6.16 19.44
N ASN A 48 26.75 -4.94 19.38
CA ASN A 48 25.80 -4.42 20.35
C ASN A 48 24.50 -4.05 19.63
N TRP A 49 23.38 -4.09 20.34
CA TRP A 49 22.11 -3.62 19.79
C TRP A 49 22.21 -2.14 19.37
N SER A 50 21.86 -1.87 18.12
CA SER A 50 21.87 -0.53 17.54
C SER A 50 20.76 -0.39 16.51
N LEU A 51 20.45 0.86 16.13
CA LEU A 51 19.49 1.11 15.06
C LEU A 51 20.20 0.92 13.72
N PHE A 52 19.64 0.09 12.86
CA PHE A 52 20.06 -0.06 11.47
C PHE A 52 19.08 0.64 10.55
N VAL A 53 19.57 1.15 9.42
CA VAL A 53 18.76 1.75 8.36
C VAL A 53 19.05 0.97 7.09
N ASP A 54 18.02 0.32 6.55
CA ASP A 54 18.12 -0.41 5.30
C ASP A 54 18.49 0.57 4.17
N PRO A 55 19.64 0.41 3.51
CA PRO A 55 20.08 1.35 2.48
C PRO A 55 19.21 1.29 1.20
N GLN A 56 18.41 0.24 1.02
CA GLN A 56 17.56 0.03 -0.14
C GLN A 56 16.13 0.53 0.09
N SER A 57 15.50 0.17 1.20
CA SER A 57 14.13 0.63 1.51
C SER A 57 14.09 1.95 2.29
N GLY A 58 15.13 2.23 3.09
CA GLY A 58 15.14 3.33 4.05
C GLY A 58 14.47 2.98 5.38
N ASP A 59 13.95 1.76 5.53
CA ASP A 59 13.30 1.31 6.76
C ASP A 59 14.32 1.17 7.88
N GLN A 60 13.89 1.44 9.11
CA GLN A 60 14.74 1.40 10.29
C GLN A 60 14.34 0.25 11.21
N TYR A 61 15.29 -0.42 11.85
CA TYR A 61 14.99 -1.49 12.81
C TYR A 61 16.13 -1.69 13.80
N ALA A 62 15.86 -2.32 14.95
CA ALA A 62 16.90 -2.65 15.91
C ALA A 62 17.67 -3.89 15.45
N ASN A 63 18.99 -3.85 15.55
CA ASN A 63 19.88 -4.82 14.91
C ASN A 63 21.11 -5.11 15.76
N ILE A 64 21.61 -6.34 15.65
CA ILE A 64 22.90 -6.76 16.19
C ILE A 64 23.61 -7.68 15.17
N LEU A 65 24.93 -7.55 15.04
CA LEU A 65 25.75 -8.34 14.13
C LEU A 65 26.76 -9.19 14.90
N TYR A 66 26.95 -10.42 14.45
CA TYR A 66 28.17 -11.17 14.76
C TYR A 66 29.38 -10.50 14.10
N SER A 67 30.44 -10.24 14.85
CA SER A 67 31.68 -9.67 14.31
C SER A 67 32.91 -10.55 14.44
N ASP A 68 33.02 -11.31 15.53
CA ASP A 68 34.17 -12.14 15.86
C ASP A 68 33.79 -13.19 16.92
N ILE A 69 34.77 -14.00 17.35
CA ILE A 69 34.54 -15.17 18.22
C ILE A 69 34.46 -14.85 19.71
N ASP A 70 34.62 -13.58 20.11
CA ASP A 70 34.50 -13.21 21.51
C ASP A 70 33.02 -13.33 21.95
N PRO A 71 32.75 -13.73 23.20
CA PRO A 71 31.40 -14.00 23.64
C PRO A 71 30.57 -12.72 23.74
N MET A 72 29.33 -12.82 23.28
CA MET A 72 28.28 -11.81 23.31
C MET A 72 27.22 -12.22 24.37
N ASP A 73 26.84 -11.26 25.20
CA ASP A 73 25.68 -11.31 26.11
C ASP A 73 25.03 -9.92 26.10
N GLU A 74 24.19 -9.70 25.08
CA GLU A 74 23.78 -8.37 24.63
C GLU A 74 22.28 -8.22 24.79
N TRP A 75 21.86 -7.20 25.53
CA TRP A 75 20.46 -7.03 25.93
C TRP A 75 19.89 -5.74 25.34
N LEU A 76 18.70 -5.86 24.76
CA LEU A 76 17.84 -4.74 24.41
C LEU A 76 16.53 -4.88 25.18
N ILE A 77 16.27 -3.93 26.09
CA ILE A 77 15.21 -4.02 27.09
C ILE A 77 14.21 -2.89 26.89
N THR A 78 12.92 -3.23 26.83
CA THR A 78 11.84 -2.26 26.72
C THR A 78 11.77 -1.31 27.92
N PRO A 79 11.12 -0.15 27.77
CA PRO A 79 10.58 0.59 28.91
C PRO A 79 9.65 -0.28 29.77
N SER A 80 9.26 0.25 30.93
CA SER A 80 8.20 -0.37 31.74
C SER A 80 6.87 -0.31 31.00
N ILE A 81 6.16 -1.43 30.94
CA ILE A 81 4.86 -1.60 30.30
C ILE A 81 3.84 -1.94 31.39
N ASP A 82 2.80 -1.11 31.51
CA ASP A 82 1.66 -1.37 32.39
C ASP A 82 0.63 -2.23 31.66
N MET A 83 0.47 -3.48 32.10
CA MET A 83 -0.44 -4.43 31.47
C MET A 83 -1.82 -4.47 32.12
N THR A 84 -2.05 -3.74 33.22
CA THR A 84 -3.27 -3.86 34.06
C THR A 84 -4.59 -3.49 33.35
N SER A 85 -4.52 -2.87 32.18
CA SER A 85 -5.68 -2.58 31.34
C SER A 85 -6.13 -3.78 30.47
N LEU A 86 -5.32 -4.83 30.41
CA LEU A 86 -5.54 -6.01 29.57
C LEU A 86 -6.14 -7.16 30.39
N SER A 87 -7.01 -7.96 29.76
CA SER A 87 -7.45 -9.24 30.31
C SER A 87 -6.72 -10.43 29.70
N ASP A 88 -6.05 -10.20 28.58
CA ASP A 88 -5.19 -11.13 27.85
C ASP A 88 -4.16 -10.30 27.08
N ALA A 89 -2.97 -10.84 26.85
CA ALA A 89 -1.87 -10.11 26.22
C ALA A 89 -1.03 -11.02 25.32
N VAL A 90 -0.58 -10.45 24.21
CA VAL A 90 0.37 -11.06 23.29
C VAL A 90 1.47 -10.04 22.96
N LEU A 91 2.71 -10.50 22.91
CA LEU A 91 3.80 -9.81 22.24
C LEU A 91 3.81 -10.25 20.78
N THR A 92 3.72 -9.28 19.88
CA THR A 92 4.00 -9.47 18.45
C THR A 92 5.30 -8.73 18.14
N VAL A 93 6.22 -9.40 17.44
CA VAL A 93 7.50 -8.82 17.03
C VAL A 93 7.93 -9.45 15.71
N ASP A 94 8.40 -8.64 14.78
CA ASP A 94 9.05 -9.12 13.57
C ASP A 94 10.52 -9.38 13.85
N LEU A 95 10.99 -10.55 13.44
CA LEU A 95 12.35 -11.04 13.66
C LEU A 95 12.98 -11.39 12.32
N LEU A 96 14.27 -11.09 12.16
CA LEU A 96 15.10 -11.55 11.06
C LEU A 96 16.38 -12.16 11.64
N MET A 97 16.73 -13.36 11.19
CA MET A 97 17.94 -14.06 11.62
C MET A 97 18.38 -15.11 10.59
N SER A 98 19.56 -15.69 10.77
CA SER A 98 19.98 -16.87 9.98
C SER A 98 19.47 -18.16 10.61
N ASN A 99 18.70 -18.94 9.87
CA ASN A 99 18.36 -20.31 10.26
C ASN A 99 19.62 -21.19 10.36
N THR A 100 20.56 -21.04 9.42
CA THR A 100 21.79 -21.83 9.41
C THR A 100 22.58 -21.61 10.70
N TRP A 101 22.88 -20.36 11.05
CA TRP A 101 23.80 -20.07 12.15
C TRP A 101 23.16 -20.03 13.54
N MET A 102 21.91 -19.56 13.64
CA MET A 102 21.20 -19.49 14.92
C MET A 102 20.56 -20.83 15.28
N ILE A 103 19.95 -21.54 14.33
CA ILE A 103 19.20 -22.78 14.61
C ILE A 103 20.02 -24.05 14.33
N THR A 104 20.59 -24.17 13.13
CA THR A 104 21.21 -25.44 12.70
C THR A 104 22.58 -25.65 13.36
N GLU A 105 23.41 -24.60 13.37
CA GLU A 105 24.74 -24.63 13.99
C GLU A 105 24.70 -24.25 15.48
N ALA A 106 23.63 -23.62 15.96
CA ALA A 106 23.46 -23.14 17.33
C ALA A 106 24.66 -22.31 17.82
N GLY A 107 25.11 -21.37 16.98
CA GLY A 107 26.27 -20.52 17.26
C GLY A 107 25.98 -19.36 18.22
N ALA A 108 24.71 -19.00 18.36
CA ALA A 108 24.17 -18.08 19.35
C ALA A 108 22.67 -18.33 19.52
N ASP A 109 22.13 -17.86 20.64
CA ASP A 109 20.72 -17.89 21.01
C ASP A 109 20.17 -16.46 21.11
N LEU A 110 18.95 -16.24 20.64
CA LEU A 110 18.10 -15.09 20.92
C LEU A 110 17.00 -15.48 21.91
N PHE A 111 17.16 -15.07 23.17
CA PHE A 111 16.13 -15.17 24.18
C PHE A 111 15.18 -13.97 24.15
N ILE A 112 13.89 -14.25 24.35
CA ILE A 112 12.94 -13.24 24.85
C ILE A 112 12.67 -13.54 26.31
N LYS A 113 12.99 -12.56 27.16
CA LYS A 113 12.87 -12.66 28.61
C LYS A 113 11.92 -11.60 29.16
N VAL A 114 11.22 -11.93 30.24
CA VAL A 114 10.29 -11.01 30.90
C VAL A 114 10.67 -10.79 32.36
N SER A 115 10.59 -9.53 32.79
CA SER A 115 10.76 -9.12 34.18
C SER A 115 9.53 -8.36 34.67
N THR A 116 9.16 -8.59 35.93
CA THR A 116 8.05 -7.89 36.62
C THR A 116 8.51 -7.12 37.86
N ASP A 117 9.83 -7.04 38.07
CA ASP A 117 10.46 -6.45 39.26
C ASP A 117 11.50 -5.36 38.91
N GLY A 118 11.22 -4.63 37.83
CA GLY A 118 12.07 -3.54 37.34
C GLY A 118 13.36 -4.00 36.67
N GLY A 119 13.45 -5.26 36.23
CA GLY A 119 14.63 -5.83 35.58
C GLY A 119 15.62 -6.47 36.56
N THR A 120 15.21 -6.77 37.79
CA THR A 120 16.07 -7.40 38.80
C THR A 120 16.18 -8.91 38.57
N THR A 121 15.06 -9.55 38.23
CA THR A 121 15.00 -10.96 37.83
C THR A 121 14.30 -11.09 36.47
N TRP A 122 14.68 -12.14 35.74
CA TRP A 122 14.23 -12.40 34.38
C TRP A 122 13.76 -13.85 34.26
N THR A 123 12.61 -14.03 33.61
CA THR A 123 12.07 -15.34 33.22
C THR A 123 12.24 -15.50 31.72
N ASP A 124 12.72 -16.67 31.28
CA ASP A 124 12.88 -16.99 29.87
C ASP A 124 11.53 -17.45 29.32
N GLU A 125 10.94 -16.65 28.43
CA GLU A 125 9.62 -16.95 27.85
C GLU A 125 9.73 -17.61 26.48
N TRP A 126 10.84 -17.39 25.78
CA TRP A 126 11.08 -17.95 24.45
C TRP A 126 12.58 -17.95 24.11
N VAL A 127 12.98 -18.93 23.31
CA VAL A 127 14.25 -19.01 22.58
C VAL A 127 13.93 -19.40 21.13
N GLU A 128 14.76 -19.04 20.16
CA GLU A 128 14.44 -19.17 18.74
C GLU A 128 14.10 -20.57 18.26
N GLU A 129 14.66 -21.60 18.89
CA GLU A 129 14.35 -23.00 18.58
C GLU A 129 12.90 -23.38 18.94
N ASP A 130 12.23 -22.60 19.80
CA ASP A 130 10.84 -22.80 20.17
C ASP A 130 9.87 -22.27 19.10
N TYR A 131 10.35 -21.58 18.06
CA TYR A 131 9.47 -21.09 17.00
C TYR A 131 8.80 -22.24 16.25
N ALA A 132 7.46 -22.29 16.33
CA ALA A 132 6.68 -23.35 15.69
C ALA A 132 6.61 -23.25 14.16
N GLY A 133 6.99 -22.09 13.58
CA GLY A 133 7.00 -21.86 12.15
C GLY A 133 8.30 -22.28 11.47
N THR A 134 8.49 -21.83 10.23
CA THR A 134 9.77 -21.98 9.52
C THR A 134 10.53 -20.67 9.58
N ILE A 135 11.79 -20.73 10.00
CA ILE A 135 12.74 -19.61 9.90
C ILE A 135 13.54 -19.84 8.62
N ALA A 136 13.42 -18.94 7.64
CA ALA A 136 14.27 -18.92 6.47
C ALA A 136 15.47 -18.01 6.73
N ASP A 137 16.60 -18.28 6.06
CA ASP A 137 17.82 -17.49 6.24
C ASP A 137 17.60 -16.03 5.81
N PHE A 138 17.73 -15.11 6.77
CA PHE A 138 17.64 -13.66 6.59
C PHE A 138 16.31 -13.19 5.98
N GLU A 139 15.23 -13.91 6.25
CA GLU A 139 13.86 -13.46 5.93
C GLU A 139 13.13 -13.07 7.21
N TRP A 140 12.34 -12.00 7.12
CA TRP A 140 11.50 -11.55 8.22
C TRP A 140 10.38 -12.55 8.50
N PHE A 141 10.14 -12.83 9.77
CA PHE A 141 8.98 -13.57 10.25
C PHE A 141 8.42 -12.94 11.52
N THR A 142 7.13 -13.14 11.78
CA THR A 142 6.48 -12.57 12.97
C THR A 142 6.33 -13.61 14.07
N LEU A 143 6.88 -13.34 15.24
CA LEU A 143 6.62 -14.10 16.45
C LEU A 143 5.35 -13.58 17.15
N ASN A 144 4.52 -14.50 17.63
CA ASN A 144 3.39 -14.21 18.51
C ASN A 144 3.58 -14.97 19.82
N LEU A 145 4.02 -14.26 20.86
CA LEU A 145 4.33 -14.83 22.17
C LEU A 145 3.22 -14.46 23.18
N PRO A 146 2.45 -15.44 23.69
CA PRO A 146 1.44 -15.16 24.71
C PRO A 146 2.08 -14.64 25.99
N LEU A 147 1.55 -13.52 26.51
CA LEU A 147 1.98 -12.87 27.75
C LEU A 147 0.85 -12.83 28.80
N THR A 148 -0.16 -13.71 28.67
CA THR A 148 -1.37 -13.74 29.53
C THR A 148 -1.04 -13.79 31.03
N SER A 149 0.08 -14.40 31.41
CA SER A 149 0.52 -14.48 32.82
C SER A 149 0.84 -13.13 33.45
N TYR A 150 1.07 -12.08 32.64
CA TYR A 150 1.58 -10.78 33.08
C TYR A 150 0.52 -9.66 33.10
N VAL A 151 -0.73 -9.94 32.69
CA VAL A 151 -1.78 -8.92 32.49
C VAL A 151 -2.19 -8.12 33.73
N ASN A 152 -1.77 -8.52 34.93
CA ASN A 152 -2.05 -7.79 36.18
C ASN A 152 -0.82 -7.06 36.73
N GLU A 153 0.30 -7.07 36.02
CA GLU A 153 1.54 -6.45 36.43
C GLU A 153 1.63 -5.01 35.91
N THR A 154 2.12 -4.11 36.76
CA THR A 154 2.24 -2.67 36.43
C THR A 154 3.62 -2.30 35.89
N ASP A 155 4.60 -3.19 36.00
CA ASP A 155 6.00 -2.95 35.60
C ASP A 155 6.57 -4.15 34.86
N VAL A 156 6.03 -4.41 33.68
CA VAL A 156 6.54 -5.48 32.80
C VAL A 156 7.64 -4.92 31.91
N LYS A 157 8.77 -5.61 31.85
CA LYS A 157 9.85 -5.35 30.89
C LYS A 157 10.10 -6.59 30.06
N ILE A 158 10.32 -6.40 28.77
CA ILE A 158 10.65 -7.45 27.82
C ILE A 158 12.08 -7.20 27.36
N ALA A 159 12.92 -8.24 27.36
CA ALA A 159 14.28 -8.19 26.88
C ALA A 159 14.48 -9.11 25.68
N PHE A 160 15.16 -8.59 24.67
CA PHE A 160 15.75 -9.36 23.58
C PHE A 160 17.22 -9.56 23.91
N ASN A 161 17.60 -10.78 24.25
CA ASN A 161 18.94 -11.10 24.73
C ASN A 161 19.63 -12.06 23.77
N TYR A 162 20.64 -11.54 23.06
CA TYR A 162 21.52 -12.32 22.20
C TYR A 162 22.67 -12.87 23.03
N VAL A 163 22.85 -14.19 23.05
CA VAL A 163 23.90 -14.88 23.80
C VAL A 163 24.62 -15.86 22.89
N GLY A 164 25.91 -15.69 22.69
CA GLY A 164 26.69 -16.63 21.86
C GLY A 164 27.99 -16.05 21.39
N ASN A 165 28.70 -16.77 20.54
CA ASN A 165 30.03 -16.34 20.07
C ASN A 165 30.38 -16.85 18.67
N ASP A 166 29.43 -17.44 17.95
CA ASP A 166 29.60 -17.91 16.57
C ASP A 166 28.28 -17.86 15.77
N GLY A 167 27.40 -16.92 16.12
CA GLY A 167 26.07 -16.76 15.50
C GLY A 167 26.08 -15.87 14.26
N ALA A 168 24.96 -15.21 14.01
CA ALA A 168 24.78 -14.32 12.87
C ALA A 168 24.02 -13.05 13.25
N GLN A 169 23.63 -12.27 12.24
CA GLN A 169 22.75 -11.12 12.43
C GLN A 169 21.43 -11.54 13.07
N VAL A 170 20.97 -10.72 14.02
CA VAL A 170 19.57 -10.69 14.46
C VAL A 170 19.06 -9.27 14.31
N SER A 171 17.86 -9.13 13.75
CA SER A 171 17.13 -7.86 13.70
C SER A 171 15.73 -8.03 14.25
N ILE A 172 15.23 -7.00 14.91
CA ILE A 172 13.86 -6.94 15.43
C ILE A 172 13.18 -5.65 14.98
N ASP A 173 11.89 -5.75 14.67
CA ASP A 173 11.05 -4.62 14.30
C ASP A 173 9.61 -4.83 14.76
N ASN A 174 8.78 -3.78 14.71
CA ASN A 174 7.35 -3.81 15.02
C ASN A 174 7.02 -4.50 16.35
N VAL A 175 7.69 -4.08 17.42
CA VAL A 175 7.52 -4.64 18.78
C VAL A 175 6.22 -4.10 19.37
N ILE A 176 5.20 -4.94 19.47
CA ILE A 176 3.85 -4.56 19.90
C ILE A 176 3.41 -5.43 21.08
N VAL A 177 2.87 -4.80 22.12
CA VAL A 177 2.14 -5.51 23.19
C VAL A 177 0.70 -5.02 23.21
N GLN A 178 -0.22 -5.96 23.04
CA GLN A 178 -1.64 -5.67 22.99
C GLN A 178 -2.49 -6.87 23.41
N ALA A 179 -3.79 -6.66 23.58
CA ALA A 179 -4.75 -7.77 23.60
C ALA A 179 -4.72 -8.53 22.25
N PRO A 180 -4.77 -9.88 22.26
CA PRO A 180 -4.90 -10.63 21.02
C PRO A 180 -6.23 -10.34 20.33
N ALA A 181 -6.30 -10.58 19.02
CA ALA A 181 -7.55 -10.44 18.27
C ALA A 181 -8.66 -11.30 18.91
N SER A 182 -9.82 -10.70 19.14
CA SER A 182 -10.92 -11.37 19.85
C SER A 182 -11.75 -12.30 18.95
N ALA A 183 -11.65 -12.12 17.62
CA ALA A 183 -12.32 -12.90 16.60
C ALA A 183 -11.57 -12.83 15.27
N ALA A 184 -11.85 -13.76 14.36
CA ALA A 184 -11.40 -13.67 12.97
C ALA A 184 -11.93 -12.37 12.32
N PRO A 185 -11.23 -11.80 11.31
CA PRO A 185 -11.74 -10.63 10.59
C PRO A 185 -13.07 -10.97 9.93
N MET A 186 -13.93 -10.00 9.73
CA MET A 186 -15.16 -10.21 8.96
C MET A 186 -14.83 -10.42 7.48
N ALA A 187 -15.79 -10.97 6.72
CA ALA A 187 -15.66 -11.10 5.28
C ALA A 187 -15.46 -9.72 4.61
N ALA A 188 -14.54 -9.65 3.65
CA ALA A 188 -14.35 -8.45 2.84
C ALA A 188 -15.64 -8.03 2.13
N ILE A 189 -15.80 -6.72 1.95
CA ILE A 189 -16.92 -6.03 1.32
C ILE A 189 -16.43 -4.98 0.33
N ASN A 190 -17.36 -4.32 -0.36
CA ASN A 190 -17.09 -3.23 -1.31
C ASN A 190 -16.00 -3.59 -2.34
N PRO A 191 -16.17 -4.71 -3.08
CA PRO A 191 -15.19 -5.11 -4.07
C PRO A 191 -15.05 -4.08 -5.19
N ASP A 192 -13.82 -3.85 -5.63
CA ASP A 192 -13.46 -3.23 -6.90
C ASP A 192 -12.60 -4.23 -7.69
N PRO A 193 -13.05 -4.74 -8.84
CA PRO A 193 -14.32 -4.43 -9.53
C PRO A 193 -15.56 -4.75 -8.70
N ALA A 194 -16.59 -3.90 -8.81
CA ALA A 194 -17.90 -4.20 -8.24
C ALA A 194 -18.47 -5.50 -8.83
N ASP A 195 -19.23 -6.25 -8.03
CA ASP A 195 -19.77 -7.54 -8.47
C ASP A 195 -20.66 -7.40 -9.72
N GLY A 196 -20.34 -8.17 -10.75
CA GLY A 196 -20.96 -8.13 -12.07
C GLY A 196 -20.53 -6.97 -12.96
N ALA A 197 -19.53 -6.17 -12.58
CA ALA A 197 -19.09 -5.01 -13.35
C ALA A 197 -18.35 -5.40 -14.64
N THR A 198 -18.43 -4.51 -15.64
CA THR A 198 -17.53 -4.52 -16.79
C THR A 198 -16.47 -3.45 -16.61
N VAL A 199 -15.19 -3.82 -16.70
CA VAL A 199 -14.06 -2.91 -16.43
C VAL A 199 -13.13 -2.78 -17.63
N ASN A 200 -12.51 -1.62 -17.77
CA ASN A 200 -11.43 -1.40 -18.73
C ASN A 200 -10.10 -1.76 -18.09
N LEU A 201 -9.28 -2.51 -18.81
CA LEU A 201 -7.90 -2.75 -18.42
C LEU A 201 -7.04 -1.56 -18.86
N PHE A 202 -6.05 -1.21 -18.06
CA PHE A 202 -5.06 -0.20 -18.44
C PHE A 202 -3.79 -0.86 -18.98
N ASP A 203 -3.15 -0.19 -19.94
CA ASP A 203 -1.85 -0.58 -20.47
C ASP A 203 -0.76 -0.17 -19.48
N THR A 204 0.06 -1.13 -19.07
CA THR A 204 1.21 -0.90 -18.18
C THR A 204 2.36 -0.17 -18.87
N GLY A 205 2.34 -0.06 -20.20
CA GLY A 205 3.47 0.41 -21.00
C GLY A 205 4.55 -0.66 -21.20
N GLU A 206 4.36 -1.84 -20.63
CA GLU A 206 5.21 -3.01 -20.83
C GLU A 206 4.67 -3.91 -21.96
N THR A 207 5.58 -4.64 -22.60
CA THR A 207 5.21 -5.63 -23.62
C THR A 207 5.31 -7.03 -23.06
N GLY A 208 4.23 -7.80 -23.18
CA GLY A 208 4.23 -9.22 -22.87
C GLY A 208 5.15 -10.03 -23.79
N THR A 209 5.33 -11.31 -23.46
CA THR A 209 6.26 -12.23 -24.16
C THR A 209 5.95 -12.46 -25.63
N THR A 210 4.73 -12.14 -26.07
CA THR A 210 4.27 -12.19 -27.47
C THR A 210 4.24 -10.84 -28.17
N GLY A 211 4.84 -9.80 -27.56
CA GLY A 211 4.91 -8.44 -28.09
C GLY A 211 3.61 -7.64 -28.03
N GLN A 212 2.60 -8.14 -27.31
CA GLN A 212 1.35 -7.42 -27.04
C GLN A 212 1.49 -6.52 -25.81
N PRO A 213 0.74 -5.41 -25.70
CA PRO A 213 0.69 -4.62 -24.47
C PRO A 213 0.27 -5.48 -23.28
N LEU A 214 0.96 -5.32 -22.16
CA LEU A 214 0.62 -6.00 -20.92
C LEU A 214 -0.44 -5.18 -20.19
N LEU A 215 -1.62 -5.76 -20.06
CA LEU A 215 -2.79 -5.12 -19.49
C LEU A 215 -2.96 -5.48 -18.03
N ALA A 216 -3.47 -4.53 -17.25
CA ALA A 216 -3.65 -4.70 -15.82
C ALA A 216 -4.98 -4.10 -15.32
N TYR A 217 -5.35 -4.52 -14.12
CA TYR A 217 -6.41 -3.94 -13.32
C TYR A 217 -5.96 -3.79 -11.86
N GLU A 218 -6.41 -2.74 -11.19
CA GLU A 218 -6.17 -2.49 -9.77
C GLU A 218 -7.39 -2.93 -8.97
N PHE A 219 -7.24 -4.03 -8.22
CA PHE A 219 -8.27 -4.55 -7.35
C PHE A 219 -8.20 -3.88 -5.98
N SER A 220 -9.35 -3.60 -5.39
CA SER A 220 -9.44 -3.17 -4.00
C SER A 220 -10.68 -3.74 -3.31
N PHE A 221 -10.66 -3.75 -1.99
CA PHE A 221 -11.78 -4.17 -1.16
C PHE A 221 -11.63 -3.56 0.24
N GLU A 222 -12.63 -3.72 1.09
CA GLU A 222 -12.62 -3.19 2.45
C GLU A 222 -13.10 -4.23 3.46
N LEU A 223 -12.77 -4.04 4.74
CA LEU A 223 -13.41 -4.77 5.83
C LEU A 223 -14.60 -3.98 6.38
N PRO A 224 -15.70 -4.64 6.79
CA PRO A 224 -16.82 -3.98 7.45
C PRO A 224 -16.40 -3.17 8.68
N ALA A 225 -17.09 -2.06 8.93
CA ALA A 225 -16.93 -1.33 10.18
C ALA A 225 -17.21 -2.24 11.39
N GLY A 226 -16.29 -2.25 12.36
CA GLY A 226 -16.36 -3.14 13.52
C GLY A 226 -15.76 -4.53 13.30
N SER A 227 -15.20 -4.82 12.11
CA SER A 227 -14.33 -5.98 11.92
C SER A 227 -13.06 -5.84 12.74
N GLU A 228 -12.56 -6.96 13.26
CA GLU A 228 -11.16 -7.08 13.69
C GLU A 228 -10.21 -6.84 12.50
N ALA A 229 -9.00 -6.36 12.78
CA ALA A 229 -7.97 -6.17 11.77
C ALA A 229 -7.56 -7.53 11.19
N ALA A 230 -7.35 -7.57 9.88
CA ALA A 230 -6.68 -8.67 9.22
C ALA A 230 -5.17 -8.42 9.20
N SER A 231 -4.38 -9.44 9.51
CA SER A 231 -2.93 -9.44 9.31
C SER A 231 -2.54 -9.81 7.87
N SER A 232 -3.41 -10.49 7.14
CA SER A 232 -3.21 -10.81 5.73
C SER A 232 -4.52 -11.12 5.00
N TYR A 233 -4.45 -11.13 3.67
CA TYR A 233 -5.55 -11.50 2.79
C TYR A 233 -5.09 -12.52 1.76
N THR A 234 -5.81 -13.60 1.55
CA THR A 234 -5.62 -14.45 0.37
C THR A 234 -6.53 -13.96 -0.74
N PHE A 235 -5.94 -13.52 -1.86
CA PHE A 235 -6.65 -13.17 -3.08
C PHE A 235 -6.72 -14.41 -3.98
N ASP A 236 -7.94 -14.87 -4.28
CA ASP A 236 -8.17 -15.95 -5.23
C ASP A 236 -8.81 -15.40 -6.51
N LEU A 237 -8.36 -15.86 -7.68
CA LEU A 237 -8.94 -15.55 -8.99
C LEU A 237 -9.15 -16.83 -9.82
N GLY A 238 -10.28 -16.92 -10.49
CA GLY A 238 -10.65 -18.02 -11.39
C GLY A 238 -11.43 -17.54 -12.62
N ASP A 239 -11.59 -18.44 -13.59
CA ASP A 239 -12.40 -18.27 -14.81
C ASP A 239 -13.82 -18.85 -14.66
N ASP A 240 -14.12 -19.48 -13.53
CA ASP A 240 -15.45 -19.92 -13.12
C ASP A 240 -15.74 -19.65 -11.63
N ALA A 241 -16.99 -19.83 -11.23
CA ALA A 241 -17.46 -19.54 -9.87
C ALA A 241 -16.92 -20.51 -8.79
N THR A 242 -16.13 -21.52 -9.15
CA THR A 242 -15.56 -22.51 -8.21
C THR A 242 -14.19 -22.10 -7.65
N VAL A 243 -13.48 -21.16 -8.30
CA VAL A 243 -12.22 -20.46 -7.90
C VAL A 243 -11.18 -21.37 -7.20
N ALA A 244 -10.07 -21.80 -7.83
CA ALA A 244 -8.91 -20.95 -8.11
C ALA A 244 -8.04 -21.45 -9.29
N LEU A 245 -7.72 -20.51 -10.19
CA LEU A 245 -6.70 -20.60 -11.24
C LEU A 245 -5.38 -19.93 -10.78
N PHE A 246 -5.49 -18.92 -9.91
CA PHE A 246 -4.42 -18.14 -9.33
C PHE A 246 -4.77 -17.79 -7.88
N ASN A 247 -3.78 -17.81 -6.98
CA ASN A 247 -3.90 -17.24 -5.64
C ASN A 247 -2.60 -16.56 -5.21
N THR A 248 -2.72 -15.58 -4.33
CA THR A 248 -1.59 -14.92 -3.68
C THR A 248 -1.97 -14.37 -2.32
N THR A 249 -0.98 -14.11 -1.45
CA THR A 249 -1.19 -13.46 -0.16
C THR A 249 -0.86 -11.97 -0.27
N LEU A 250 -1.73 -11.13 0.28
CA LEU A 250 -1.60 -9.67 0.32
C LEU A 250 -1.44 -9.22 1.78
N SER A 251 -0.58 -8.22 1.99
CA SER A 251 -0.46 -7.49 3.26
C SER A 251 -1.37 -6.25 3.33
N SER A 252 -1.99 -5.87 2.21
CA SER A 252 -2.88 -4.73 2.09
C SER A 252 -4.15 -5.10 1.31
N PRO A 253 -5.25 -4.34 1.45
CA PRO A 253 -6.55 -4.70 0.87
C PRO A 253 -6.67 -4.32 -0.62
N GLY A 254 -5.65 -4.65 -1.41
CA GLY A 254 -5.64 -4.39 -2.85
C GLY A 254 -4.44 -5.00 -3.57
N ILE A 255 -4.55 -5.15 -4.89
CA ILE A 255 -3.48 -5.65 -5.75
C ILE A 255 -3.65 -5.13 -7.18
N THR A 256 -2.54 -4.74 -7.81
CA THR A 256 -2.50 -4.57 -9.26
C THR A 256 -2.13 -5.89 -9.93
N LEU A 257 -3.06 -6.47 -10.67
CA LEU A 257 -2.86 -7.74 -11.36
C LEU A 257 -2.69 -7.50 -12.86
N GLN A 258 -1.62 -8.06 -13.42
CA GLN A 258 -1.31 -8.03 -14.85
C GLN A 258 -1.72 -9.32 -15.55
N GLY A 259 -1.89 -9.28 -16.87
CA GLY A 259 -2.10 -10.47 -17.69
C GLY A 259 -3.56 -10.93 -17.81
N LEU A 260 -4.51 -10.07 -17.44
CA LEU A 260 -5.93 -10.33 -17.66
C LEU A 260 -6.25 -10.27 -19.16
N ALA A 261 -6.86 -11.33 -19.70
CA ALA A 261 -7.38 -11.34 -21.05
C ALA A 261 -8.58 -10.39 -21.19
N MET A 262 -8.68 -9.68 -22.33
CA MET A 262 -9.85 -8.88 -22.69
C MET A 262 -11.08 -9.75 -22.97
N ASN A 263 -12.28 -9.15 -22.91
CA ASN A 263 -13.56 -9.81 -23.20
C ASN A 263 -13.73 -11.15 -22.46
N SER A 264 -13.27 -11.19 -21.21
CA SER A 264 -13.22 -12.39 -20.38
C SER A 264 -13.88 -12.11 -19.03
N THR A 265 -14.68 -13.06 -18.54
CA THR A 265 -15.29 -13.00 -17.22
C THR A 265 -14.41 -13.75 -16.23
N TYR A 266 -14.15 -13.12 -15.08
CA TYR A 266 -13.40 -13.71 -13.98
C TYR A 266 -14.23 -13.69 -12.71
N TYR A 267 -13.90 -14.59 -11.79
CA TYR A 267 -14.48 -14.72 -10.46
C TYR A 267 -13.37 -14.63 -9.44
N TRP A 268 -13.59 -13.85 -8.38
CA TRP A 268 -12.58 -13.63 -7.36
C TRP A 268 -13.21 -13.54 -5.97
N ARG A 269 -12.40 -13.80 -4.96
CA ARG A 269 -12.80 -13.64 -3.56
C ARG A 269 -11.58 -13.34 -2.70
N ILE A 270 -11.85 -12.87 -1.49
CA ILE A 270 -10.85 -12.62 -0.46
C ILE A 270 -11.09 -13.52 0.73
N THR A 271 -10.03 -14.13 1.26
CA THR A 271 -10.02 -14.72 2.60
C THR A 271 -9.23 -13.81 3.54
N SER A 272 -9.90 -13.18 4.50
CA SER A 272 -9.28 -12.28 5.48
C SER A 272 -8.83 -13.07 6.69
N THR A 273 -7.58 -12.90 7.14
CA THR A 273 -6.98 -13.71 8.21
C THR A 273 -6.33 -12.84 9.29
N ASN A 274 -6.48 -13.26 10.55
CA ASN A 274 -5.68 -12.81 11.69
C ASN A 274 -5.34 -14.00 12.61
N THR A 275 -4.73 -13.73 13.77
CA THR A 275 -4.35 -14.75 14.75
C THR A 275 -5.52 -15.52 15.36
N ALA A 276 -6.74 -14.94 15.37
CA ALA A 276 -7.95 -15.60 15.86
C ALA A 276 -8.64 -16.48 14.79
N GLY A 277 -8.26 -16.34 13.52
CA GLY A 277 -8.69 -17.21 12.43
C GLY A 277 -8.89 -16.49 11.10
N SER A 278 -9.58 -17.18 10.18
CA SER A 278 -9.83 -16.69 8.82
C SER A 278 -11.33 -16.69 8.50
N THR A 279 -11.76 -15.69 7.73
CA THR A 279 -13.10 -15.62 7.16
C THR A 279 -13.04 -15.56 5.65
N ILE A 280 -13.68 -16.52 4.99
CA ILE A 280 -13.81 -16.56 3.53
C ILE A 280 -14.93 -15.60 3.10
N GLY A 281 -14.62 -14.71 2.17
CA GLY A 281 -15.56 -13.76 1.58
C GLY A 281 -16.49 -14.37 0.53
N SER A 282 -17.41 -13.53 0.03
CA SER A 282 -18.25 -13.89 -1.11
C SER A 282 -17.45 -14.00 -2.39
N VAL A 283 -17.90 -14.82 -3.34
CA VAL A 283 -17.36 -14.83 -4.70
C VAL A 283 -18.00 -13.68 -5.47
N TRP A 284 -17.17 -12.76 -5.97
CA TRP A 284 -17.56 -11.68 -6.86
C TRP A 284 -17.12 -11.99 -8.29
N SER A 285 -17.77 -11.35 -9.25
CA SER A 285 -17.46 -11.50 -10.67
C SER A 285 -17.24 -10.17 -11.36
N PHE A 286 -16.44 -10.16 -12.43
CA PHE A 286 -16.31 -9.02 -13.32
C PHE A 286 -15.98 -9.46 -14.74
N THR A 287 -16.19 -8.60 -15.71
CA THR A 287 -15.87 -8.85 -17.12
C THR A 287 -14.93 -7.76 -17.65
N THR A 288 -13.83 -8.15 -18.30
CA THR A 288 -12.94 -7.20 -18.96
C THR A 288 -13.55 -6.72 -20.28
N SER A 289 -13.45 -5.43 -20.57
CA SER A 289 -13.95 -4.89 -21.83
C SER A 289 -13.15 -5.39 -23.03
N GLY A 290 -13.80 -5.46 -24.20
CA GLY A 290 -13.17 -5.86 -25.47
C GLY A 290 -12.56 -4.69 -26.26
N THR A 291 -12.61 -3.46 -25.72
CA THR A 291 -12.15 -2.25 -26.41
C THR A 291 -11.29 -1.43 -25.46
N LEU A 292 -10.00 -1.30 -25.79
CA LEU A 292 -9.16 -0.22 -25.24
C LEU A 292 -9.89 1.09 -25.53
N GLY A 293 -10.24 1.86 -24.50
CA GLY A 293 -11.03 3.08 -24.61
C GLY A 293 -10.43 4.04 -25.64
N LEU A 294 -10.98 4.05 -26.85
CA LEU A 294 -10.67 5.05 -27.87
C LEU A 294 -11.38 6.38 -27.57
N GLU A 295 -12.14 6.47 -26.47
CA GLU A 295 -12.85 7.68 -26.09
C GLU A 295 -11.90 8.84 -25.73
N ASP A 296 -10.76 8.58 -25.09
CA ASP A 296 -9.85 9.65 -24.64
C ASP A 296 -8.92 10.20 -25.75
N ILE A 297 -8.55 9.38 -26.74
CA ILE A 297 -7.65 9.81 -27.83
C ILE A 297 -8.38 10.68 -28.86
N LYS A 298 -9.71 10.58 -28.96
CA LYS A 298 -10.49 11.41 -29.91
C LYS A 298 -10.73 12.84 -29.43
N ALA A 299 -10.47 13.17 -28.17
CA ALA A 299 -10.76 14.52 -27.65
C ALA A 299 -9.71 15.58 -28.04
N GLU A 300 -8.47 15.18 -28.35
CA GLU A 300 -7.34 16.13 -28.48
C GLU A 300 -6.93 16.47 -29.94
N LYS A 301 -7.63 15.94 -30.97
CA LYS A 301 -7.32 16.21 -32.39
C LYS A 301 -8.46 16.76 -33.26
N VAL A 302 -9.58 17.22 -32.67
CA VAL A 302 -10.79 17.55 -33.46
C VAL A 302 -10.81 18.96 -34.04
N LEU A 303 -10.04 19.92 -33.50
CA LEU A 303 -10.14 21.33 -33.90
C LEU A 303 -8.82 22.09 -33.71
N GLU A 304 -8.32 22.67 -34.80
CA GLU A 304 -7.19 23.61 -34.81
C GLU A 304 -7.70 25.03 -35.03
N HIS A 305 -7.12 26.02 -34.35
CA HIS A 305 -7.47 27.43 -34.57
C HIS A 305 -6.27 28.35 -34.42
N PHE A 306 -6.28 29.45 -35.16
CA PHE A 306 -5.32 30.55 -34.98
C PHE A 306 -5.94 31.87 -35.44
N VAL A 307 -5.37 32.99 -34.97
CA VAL A 307 -5.77 34.33 -35.39
C VAL A 307 -4.60 34.99 -36.12
N ASN A 308 -4.86 35.50 -37.32
CA ASN A 308 -3.87 36.26 -38.09
C ASN A 308 -4.58 37.34 -38.93
N ASN A 309 -3.98 38.54 -39.04
CA ASN A 309 -4.52 39.65 -39.82
C ASN A 309 -6.03 39.89 -39.62
N ASN A 310 -6.46 40.01 -38.36
CA ASN A 310 -7.87 40.17 -37.97
C ASN A 310 -8.81 39.06 -38.46
N THR A 311 -8.31 37.86 -38.77
CA THR A 311 -9.14 36.70 -39.15
C THR A 311 -8.89 35.56 -38.17
N LEU A 312 -9.96 35.02 -37.59
CA LEU A 312 -9.93 33.75 -36.87
C LEU A 312 -10.13 32.62 -37.87
N THR A 313 -9.11 31.77 -38.04
CA THR A 313 -9.19 30.56 -38.84
C THR A 313 -9.41 29.36 -37.92
N ILE A 314 -10.36 28.51 -38.29
CA ILE A 314 -10.73 27.29 -37.56
C ILE A 314 -10.76 26.15 -38.58
N ASN A 315 -10.03 25.07 -38.30
CA ASN A 315 -10.03 23.85 -39.10
C ASN A 315 -10.53 22.68 -38.26
N ALA A 316 -11.38 21.85 -38.85
CA ALA A 316 -11.94 20.66 -38.23
C ALA A 316 -11.97 19.48 -39.21
N GLU A 317 -12.09 18.27 -38.68
CA GLU A 317 -12.22 17.05 -39.50
C GLU A 317 -13.57 16.98 -40.23
N ASN A 318 -14.65 17.43 -39.57
CA ASN A 318 -16.02 17.46 -40.09
C ASN A 318 -16.48 18.89 -40.38
N ALA A 319 -17.59 19.03 -41.10
CA ALA A 319 -18.15 20.32 -41.45
C ALA A 319 -18.57 21.11 -40.19
N ILE A 320 -18.14 22.37 -40.13
CA ILE A 320 -18.47 23.30 -39.06
C ILE A 320 -19.87 23.85 -39.31
N ASP A 321 -20.84 23.46 -38.49
CA ASP A 321 -22.23 23.92 -38.57
C ASP A 321 -22.32 25.42 -38.26
N GLN A 322 -21.66 25.83 -37.17
CA GLN A 322 -21.75 27.18 -36.64
C GLN A 322 -20.52 27.58 -35.83
N VAL A 323 -20.12 28.85 -35.94
CA VAL A 323 -19.16 29.49 -35.06
C VAL A 323 -19.81 30.72 -34.45
N GLU A 324 -19.84 30.79 -33.12
CA GLU A 324 -20.31 31.92 -32.34
C GLU A 324 -19.13 32.52 -31.56
N ILE A 325 -18.98 33.84 -31.59
CA ILE A 325 -17.95 34.57 -30.87
C ILE A 325 -18.62 35.44 -29.81
N TYR A 326 -18.14 35.32 -28.59
CA TYR A 326 -18.62 36.04 -27.42
C TYR A 326 -17.53 36.93 -26.85
N ASN A 327 -17.92 38.11 -26.36
CA ASN A 327 -17.03 38.91 -25.50
C ASN A 327 -16.96 38.32 -24.09
N MET A 328 -16.08 38.85 -23.24
CA MET A 328 -15.91 38.37 -21.86
C MET A 328 -17.12 38.61 -20.94
N LEU A 329 -18.09 39.42 -21.38
CA LEU A 329 -19.37 39.62 -20.69
C LEU A 329 -20.43 38.58 -21.11
N GLY A 330 -20.08 37.64 -22.00
CA GLY A 330 -20.99 36.61 -22.51
C GLY A 330 -21.96 37.11 -23.59
N GLN A 331 -21.76 38.32 -24.11
CA GLN A 331 -22.58 38.83 -25.22
C GLN A 331 -22.07 38.25 -26.54
N SER A 332 -22.97 37.71 -27.36
CA SER A 332 -22.62 37.28 -28.72
C SER A 332 -22.29 38.51 -29.58
N VAL A 333 -21.08 38.52 -30.14
CA VAL A 333 -20.58 39.62 -30.99
C VAL A 333 -20.44 39.22 -32.46
N LYS A 334 -20.39 37.92 -32.77
CA LYS A 334 -20.37 37.43 -34.16
C LYS A 334 -20.90 36.01 -34.24
N THR A 335 -21.61 35.70 -35.32
CA THR A 335 -22.06 34.34 -35.65
C THR A 335 -21.88 34.09 -37.13
N VAL A 336 -21.32 32.94 -37.49
CA VAL A 336 -21.21 32.46 -38.88
C VAL A 336 -21.61 30.99 -38.96
N ASN A 337 -22.11 30.55 -40.11
CA ASN A 337 -22.50 29.17 -40.37
C ASN A 337 -21.72 28.64 -41.60
N PRO A 338 -20.47 28.19 -41.41
CA PRO A 338 -19.56 27.89 -42.52
C PRO A 338 -20.02 26.74 -43.41
N ALA A 339 -20.59 25.68 -42.82
CA ALA A 339 -20.96 24.43 -43.49
C ALA A 339 -19.80 23.82 -44.31
N GLN A 340 -18.57 23.98 -43.82
CA GLN A 340 -17.31 23.54 -44.43
C GLN A 340 -16.35 23.11 -43.31
N ASN A 341 -15.32 22.33 -43.65
CA ASN A 341 -14.32 21.85 -42.70
C ASN A 341 -13.31 22.94 -42.29
N SER A 342 -13.41 24.13 -42.88
CA SER A 342 -12.63 25.31 -42.51
C SER A 342 -13.54 26.54 -42.44
N ALA A 343 -13.33 27.36 -41.41
CA ALA A 343 -14.04 28.60 -41.20
C ALA A 343 -13.04 29.75 -41.06
N ASN A 344 -13.26 30.82 -41.82
CA ASN A 344 -12.54 32.08 -41.67
C ASN A 344 -13.52 33.14 -41.20
N VAL A 345 -13.38 33.56 -39.94
CA VAL A 345 -14.22 34.57 -39.32
C VAL A 345 -13.46 35.88 -39.29
N ASP A 346 -13.92 36.85 -40.10
CA ASP A 346 -13.39 38.21 -40.05
C ASP A 346 -13.67 38.82 -38.66
N LEU A 347 -12.68 39.42 -38.05
CA LEU A 347 -12.76 40.09 -36.76
C LEU A 347 -12.62 41.59 -36.89
N GLY A 348 -12.42 42.15 -38.10
CA GLY A 348 -12.07 43.55 -38.38
C GLY A 348 -12.84 44.58 -37.57
N ASP A 349 -14.16 44.40 -37.45
CA ASP A 349 -15.07 45.32 -36.77
C ASP A 349 -15.06 45.23 -35.23
N LEU A 350 -14.37 44.24 -34.66
CA LEU A 350 -14.27 44.05 -33.21
C LEU A 350 -13.09 44.86 -32.63
N ASN A 351 -13.20 45.38 -31.41
CA ASN A 351 -12.04 45.96 -30.74
C ASN A 351 -11.04 44.86 -30.30
N SER A 352 -9.75 45.18 -30.19
CA SER A 352 -8.75 44.25 -29.65
C SER A 352 -9.09 43.81 -28.22
N GLY A 353 -8.88 42.53 -27.93
CA GLY A 353 -9.27 41.94 -26.65
C GLY A 353 -9.36 40.42 -26.67
N MET A 354 -9.73 39.84 -25.53
CA MET A 354 -9.97 38.40 -25.37
C MET A 354 -11.43 38.07 -25.70
N PHE A 355 -11.62 36.97 -26.42
CA PHE A 355 -12.91 36.46 -26.85
C PHE A 355 -13.02 34.96 -26.58
N ILE A 356 -14.25 34.46 -26.55
CA ILE A 356 -14.57 33.03 -26.50
C ILE A 356 -15.23 32.66 -27.82
N SER A 357 -14.70 31.66 -28.51
CA SER A 357 -15.38 31.03 -29.64
C SER A 357 -16.08 29.76 -29.17
N LYS A 358 -17.32 29.58 -29.59
CA LYS A 358 -18.10 28.34 -29.48
C LYS A 358 -18.35 27.82 -30.89
N VAL A 359 -17.85 26.64 -31.18
CA VAL A 359 -17.94 25.98 -32.49
C VAL A 359 -18.85 24.77 -32.37
N THR A 360 -19.81 24.66 -33.27
CA THR A 360 -20.74 23.53 -33.37
C THR A 360 -20.38 22.69 -34.58
N ILE A 361 -20.18 21.40 -34.37
CA ILE A 361 -19.89 20.38 -35.40
C ILE A 361 -20.77 19.18 -35.11
N GLU A 362 -21.61 18.78 -36.06
CA GLU A 362 -22.56 17.66 -35.93
C GLU A 362 -23.44 17.77 -34.67
N GLY A 363 -23.86 18.99 -34.34
CA GLY A 363 -24.66 19.30 -33.14
C GLY A 363 -23.91 19.26 -31.80
N LYS A 364 -22.60 18.97 -31.79
CA LYS A 364 -21.75 19.01 -30.59
C LYS A 364 -20.98 20.32 -30.54
N THR A 365 -20.83 20.89 -29.34
CA THR A 365 -20.17 22.20 -29.16
C THR A 365 -18.81 22.07 -28.50
N GLN A 366 -17.81 22.73 -29.06
CA GLN A 366 -16.49 22.93 -28.47
C GLN A 366 -16.21 24.42 -28.27
N THR A 367 -15.52 24.79 -27.19
CA THR A 367 -15.19 26.20 -26.91
C THR A 367 -13.70 26.40 -26.73
N PHE A 368 -13.19 27.52 -27.23
CA PHE A 368 -11.81 27.95 -26.98
C PHE A 368 -11.73 29.47 -26.81
N LYS A 369 -10.65 29.93 -26.19
CA LYS A 369 -10.35 31.36 -26.03
C LYS A 369 -9.34 31.78 -27.08
N PHE A 370 -9.49 32.99 -27.60
CA PHE A 370 -8.50 33.59 -28.49
C PHE A 370 -8.36 35.09 -28.19
N VAL A 371 -7.27 35.67 -28.68
CA VAL A 371 -7.01 37.12 -28.60
C VAL A 371 -7.09 37.66 -30.01
N LYS A 372 -7.83 38.76 -30.20
CA LYS A 372 -7.79 39.56 -31.43
C LYS A 372 -6.66 40.58 -31.35
#